data_AF-A0A945MVX5-F1
#
_entry.id   AF-A0A945MVX5-F1
#
_cell.length_a   1.000
_cell.length_b   1.000
_cell.length_c   1.000
_cell.angle_alpha   90.00
_cell.angle_beta   90.00
_cell.angle_gamma   90.00
#
_symmetry.space_group_name_H-M   'P 1'
#
loop_
_entity.id
_entity.type
_entity.pdbx_description
1 polymer ?
#
loop_
_entity_poly.entity_id
_entity_poly.type
_entity_poly.pdbx_seq_one_letter_code
_entity_poly.pdbx_strand_id
1 'polypeptide(L)'
;MSVLTSSVDTECDRFKRNAEFMQALLDELRERSGAAAEGGNEKARERHTKRGKLLPRDRIRRLLDPDTPFLELSPLAADGVYDDPVPAAGILTGIGRVAGRECVVIANDATVKGGTYYPLTVKKHLRAQDVAFENRLPCLYLVDSGGAFLPLQDEVFPDRAHFGRIFYNQARLSAAGIPQISAVLGSCTAGGAYVPAMSDECIIVRGQGTIFLGGPPLVKAATGEIVSAEDLGGADVHTRISGVADHLAENDEEALETMRRIVASIPLATDPHDGLNGAKEPRYDAGQIGGLIPDDSRQPFEIHEIIARLVDDSEFEEFKKRYGTTLVCGFARLYGRPVGIIANNGILFSESALKGAHFVELCCQRKIPLIFLQNI
;
A
#
# COMPACT_ATOMS: atom_id res chain seq x y z
N MET A 1 5.76 -32.89 -8.54
CA MET A 1 6.81 -31.95 -8.13
C MET A 1 7.78 -32.71 -7.25
N SER A 2 9.07 -32.43 -7.34
CA SER A 2 10.05 -32.99 -6.39
C SER A 2 10.09 -32.17 -5.11
N VAL A 3 10.14 -32.84 -3.96
CA VAL A 3 10.38 -32.19 -2.67
C VAL A 3 11.85 -31.74 -2.63
N LEU A 4 12.08 -30.47 -2.29
CA LEU A 4 13.42 -29.97 -2.01
C LEU A 4 13.87 -30.49 -0.64
N THR A 5 15.08 -31.05 -0.57
CA THR A 5 15.67 -31.51 0.69
C THR A 5 16.73 -30.51 1.12
N SER A 6 16.51 -29.83 2.26
CA SER A 6 17.47 -28.93 2.89
C SER A 6 18.73 -29.71 3.30
N SER A 7 19.89 -29.14 2.98
CA SER A 7 21.21 -29.63 3.41
C SER A 7 21.86 -28.75 4.48
N VAL A 8 21.17 -27.68 4.88
CA VAL A 8 21.65 -26.69 5.83
C VAL A 8 21.68 -27.27 7.25
N ASP A 9 22.84 -27.12 7.90
CA ASP A 9 23.00 -27.29 9.34
C ASP A 9 22.72 -25.97 10.05
N THR A 10 21.58 -25.88 10.74
CA THR A 10 21.17 -24.69 11.49
C THR A 10 21.99 -24.47 12.76
N GLU A 11 22.73 -25.48 13.21
CA GLU A 11 23.55 -25.38 14.42
C GLU A 11 24.97 -24.88 14.16
N CYS A 12 25.40 -24.80 12.89
CA CYS A 12 26.73 -24.35 12.56
C CYS A 12 26.94 -22.85 12.81
N ASP A 13 28.18 -22.47 13.16
CA ASP A 13 28.54 -21.10 13.50
C ASP A 13 28.21 -20.10 12.38
N ARG A 14 28.36 -20.52 11.11
CA ARG A 14 28.05 -19.67 9.96
C ARG A 14 26.56 -19.31 9.91
N PHE A 15 25.68 -20.29 10.11
CA PHE A 15 24.23 -20.06 10.10
C PHE A 15 23.82 -19.11 11.23
N LYS A 16 24.35 -19.34 12.44
CA LYS A 16 24.09 -18.51 13.62
C LYS A 16 24.54 -17.06 13.39
N ARG A 17 25.75 -16.86 12.85
CA ARG A 17 26.27 -15.51 12.54
C ARG A 17 25.41 -14.78 11.50
N ASN A 18 25.00 -15.46 10.44
CA ASN A 18 24.10 -14.90 9.43
C ASN A 18 22.74 -14.52 10.03
N ALA A 19 22.19 -15.40 10.87
CA ALA A 19 20.90 -15.16 11.53
C ALA A 19 20.98 -13.97 12.48
N GLU A 20 22.05 -13.83 13.27
CA GLU A 20 22.29 -12.68 14.14
C GLU A 20 22.40 -11.37 13.34
N PHE A 21 23.17 -11.38 12.23
CA PHE A 21 23.31 -10.23 11.36
C PHE A 21 21.97 -9.80 10.75
N MET A 22 21.20 -10.75 10.21
CA MET A 22 19.87 -10.46 9.66
C MET A 22 18.91 -9.98 10.76
N GLN A 23 18.96 -10.57 11.95
CA GLN A 23 18.11 -10.18 13.06
C GLN A 23 18.35 -8.72 13.46
N ALA A 24 19.61 -8.26 13.49
CA ALA A 24 19.92 -6.86 13.72
C ALA A 24 19.31 -5.91 12.68
N LEU A 25 19.35 -6.28 11.39
CA LEU A 25 18.72 -5.51 10.32
C LEU A 25 17.18 -5.49 10.44
N LEU A 26 16.58 -6.61 10.83
CA LEU A 26 15.14 -6.69 11.07
C LEU A 26 14.72 -5.83 12.26
N ASP A 27 15.55 -5.76 13.30
CA ASP A 27 15.29 -4.92 14.47
C ASP A 27 15.41 -3.43 14.13
N GLU A 28 16.40 -3.02 13.33
CA GLU A 28 16.48 -1.65 12.79
C GLU A 28 15.25 -1.33 11.93
N LEU A 29 14.84 -2.25 11.06
CA LEU A 29 13.64 -2.08 10.23
C LEU A 29 12.38 -1.90 11.08
N ARG A 30 12.22 -2.69 12.15
CA ARG A 30 11.09 -2.61 13.09
C ARG A 30 11.11 -1.29 13.86
N GLU A 31 12.27 -0.83 14.31
CA GLU A 31 12.43 0.46 14.99
C GLU A 31 12.01 1.61 14.07
N ARG A 32 12.58 1.68 12.86
CA ARG A 32 12.27 2.74 11.89
C ARG A 32 10.82 2.71 11.43
N SER A 33 10.27 1.52 11.19
CA SER A 33 8.86 1.37 10.81
C SER A 33 7.92 1.72 11.97
N GLY A 34 8.30 1.38 13.21
CA GLY A 34 7.56 1.76 14.42
C GLY A 34 7.54 3.28 14.63
N ALA A 35 8.70 3.93 14.50
CA ALA A 35 8.81 5.39 14.55
C ALA A 35 8.04 6.07 13.40
N ALA A 36 8.05 5.50 12.20
CA ALA A 36 7.23 6.01 11.09
C ALA A 36 5.73 5.82 11.34
N ALA A 37 5.35 4.72 12.00
CA ALA A 37 3.96 4.40 12.32
C ALA A 37 3.33 5.34 13.34
N GLU A 38 4.15 6.03 14.14
CA GLU A 38 3.71 7.05 15.08
C GLU A 38 3.06 8.27 14.40
N GLY A 39 3.41 8.58 13.16
CA GLY A 39 2.92 9.76 12.43
C GLY A 39 3.65 11.04 12.87
N GLY A 40 2.91 12.15 12.97
CA GLY A 40 3.44 13.43 13.43
C GLY A 40 3.89 13.40 14.89
N ASN A 41 4.59 14.45 15.33
CA ASN A 41 5.05 14.56 16.71
C ASN A 41 3.88 14.53 17.72
N GLU A 42 4.18 14.21 18.98
CA GLU A 42 3.19 14.06 20.05
C GLU A 42 2.23 15.25 20.16
N LYS A 43 2.75 16.48 20.12
CA LYS A 43 1.93 17.71 20.15
C LYS A 43 0.93 17.79 18.99
N ALA A 44 1.34 17.38 17.80
CA ALA A 44 0.46 17.34 16.63
C ALA A 44 -0.64 16.29 16.79
N ARG A 45 -0.32 15.10 17.32
CA ARG A 45 -1.28 14.02 17.60
C ARG A 45 -2.28 14.42 18.66
N GLU A 46 -1.82 14.99 19.78
CA GLU A 46 -2.72 15.51 20.82
C GLU A 46 -3.65 16.59 20.28
N ARG A 47 -3.13 17.53 19.48
CA ARG A 47 -3.95 18.57 18.88
C ARG A 47 -4.99 18.00 17.92
N HIS A 48 -4.66 16.92 17.21
CA HIS A 48 -5.58 16.21 16.33
C HIS A 48 -6.69 15.54 17.12
N THR A 49 -6.35 14.76 18.15
CA THR A 49 -7.34 14.04 18.98
C THR A 49 -8.18 14.98 19.85
N LYS A 50 -7.63 16.11 20.33
CA LYS A 50 -8.39 17.17 21.03
C LYS A 50 -9.51 17.79 20.18
N ARG A 51 -9.47 17.63 18.86
CA ARG A 51 -10.55 18.05 17.94
C ARG A 51 -11.64 16.98 17.76
N GLY A 52 -11.58 15.87 18.51
CA GLY A 52 -12.52 14.75 18.39
C GLY A 52 -12.24 13.80 17.24
N LYS A 53 -11.08 13.94 16.57
CA LYS A 53 -10.72 13.16 15.39
C LYS A 53 -9.95 11.89 15.76
N LEU A 54 -10.22 10.80 15.06
CA LEU A 54 -9.40 9.59 15.14
C LEU A 54 -8.08 9.79 14.40
N LEU A 55 -7.01 9.16 14.90
CA LEU A 55 -5.75 9.12 14.16
C LEU A 55 -5.91 8.27 12.89
N PRO A 56 -5.14 8.54 11.82
CA PRO A 56 -5.25 7.81 10.56
C PRO A 56 -5.14 6.29 10.69
N ARG A 57 -4.20 5.78 11.51
CA ARG A 57 -4.08 4.33 11.76
C ARG A 57 -5.27 3.76 12.53
N ASP A 58 -5.86 4.53 13.42
CA ASP A 58 -7.08 4.11 14.14
C ASP A 58 -8.28 4.08 13.21
N ARG A 59 -8.38 5.04 12.27
CA ARG A 59 -9.40 5.03 11.22
C ARG A 59 -9.27 3.78 10.35
N ILE A 60 -8.06 3.45 9.89
CA ILE A 60 -7.81 2.22 9.12
C ILE A 60 -8.21 1.00 9.96
N ARG A 61 -7.73 0.87 11.20
CA ARG A 61 -8.05 -0.29 12.06
C ARG A 61 -9.56 -0.50 12.25
N ARG A 62 -10.33 0.58 12.40
CA ARG A 62 -11.79 0.52 12.55
C ARG A 62 -12.53 0.29 11.24
N LEU A 63 -11.95 0.68 10.10
CA LEU A 63 -12.50 0.44 8.78
C LEU A 63 -12.40 -1.04 8.37
N LEU A 64 -11.28 -1.67 8.71
CA LEU A 64 -11.00 -3.06 8.35
C LEU A 64 -11.92 -4.05 9.05
N ASP A 65 -12.11 -5.21 8.43
CA ASP A 65 -12.78 -6.34 9.06
C ASP A 65 -11.94 -6.87 10.23
N PRO A 66 -12.58 -7.26 11.35
CA PRO A 66 -11.87 -7.86 12.50
C PRO A 66 -11.01 -9.05 12.08
N ASP A 67 -9.86 -9.20 12.73
CA ASP A 67 -8.92 -10.31 12.55
C ASP A 67 -8.43 -10.52 11.10
N THR A 68 -8.43 -9.47 10.29
CA THR A 68 -7.90 -9.51 8.91
C THR A 68 -6.57 -8.76 8.78
N PRO A 69 -5.67 -9.22 7.89
CA PRO A 69 -4.38 -8.57 7.71
C PRO A 69 -4.52 -7.24 6.97
N PHE A 70 -3.54 -6.36 7.20
CA PHE A 70 -3.34 -5.15 6.41
C PHE A 70 -1.93 -5.17 5.81
N LEU A 71 -1.86 -5.20 4.49
CA LEU A 71 -0.60 -5.11 3.76
C LEU A 71 -0.28 -3.63 3.51
N GLU A 72 0.48 -3.03 4.43
CA GLU A 72 0.91 -1.64 4.29
C GLU A 72 1.94 -1.48 3.16
N LEU A 73 1.75 -0.46 2.32
CA LEU A 73 2.63 -0.12 1.21
C LEU A 73 3.56 1.03 1.60
N SER A 74 4.86 0.81 1.41
CA SER A 74 5.92 1.82 1.60
C SER A 74 5.86 2.55 2.96
N PRO A 75 5.92 1.84 4.11
CA PRO A 75 5.85 2.46 5.44
C PRO A 75 7.00 3.45 5.70
N LEU A 76 8.18 3.21 5.11
CA LEU A 76 9.37 4.08 5.22
C LEU A 76 9.43 5.17 4.14
N ALA A 77 8.35 5.46 3.43
CA ALA A 77 8.35 6.53 2.43
C ALA A 77 8.78 7.86 3.06
N ALA A 78 9.64 8.60 2.34
CA ALA A 78 10.25 9.87 2.75
C ALA A 78 11.19 9.82 3.98
N ASP A 79 11.55 8.63 4.45
CA ASP A 79 12.54 8.49 5.53
C ASP A 79 13.93 9.00 5.09
N GLY A 80 14.46 9.99 5.81
CA GLY A 80 15.73 10.65 5.49
C GLY A 80 15.78 11.44 4.17
N VAL A 81 14.63 11.75 3.55
CA VAL A 81 14.59 12.43 2.23
C VAL A 81 14.52 13.95 2.34
N TYR A 82 13.74 14.49 3.29
CA TYR A 82 13.53 15.92 3.47
C TYR A 82 14.23 16.42 4.75
N ASP A 83 14.51 17.72 4.82
CA ASP A 83 15.14 18.34 6.00
C ASP A 83 14.33 18.13 7.29
N ASP A 84 13.00 18.14 7.14
CA ASP A 84 12.06 17.85 8.21
C ASP A 84 11.54 16.42 8.11
N PRO A 85 11.30 15.72 9.23
CA PRO A 85 10.65 14.42 9.22
C PRO A 85 9.25 14.48 8.57
N VAL A 86 9.03 13.61 7.58
CA VAL A 86 7.72 13.37 6.96
C VAL A 86 7.40 11.86 7.02
N PRO A 87 7.10 11.31 8.21
CA PRO A 87 6.86 9.88 8.40
C PRO A 87 5.86 9.30 7.41
N ALA A 88 6.20 8.15 6.81
CA ALA A 88 5.40 7.47 5.79
C ALA A 88 4.97 8.38 4.61
N ALA A 89 5.70 9.47 4.35
CA ALA A 89 5.36 10.55 3.43
C ALA A 89 4.00 11.24 3.74
N GLY A 90 3.54 11.24 4.99
CA GLY A 90 2.29 11.88 5.42
C GLY A 90 1.02 11.21 4.89
N ILE A 91 1.13 9.98 4.39
CA ILE A 91 0.00 9.21 3.85
C ILE A 91 0.21 7.72 4.12
N LEU A 92 -0.83 7.08 4.65
CA LEU A 92 -0.88 5.64 4.86
C LEU A 92 -1.61 5.01 3.69
N THR A 93 -1.00 3.99 3.10
CA THR A 93 -1.56 3.28 1.96
C THR A 93 -1.41 1.79 2.18
N GLY A 94 -2.41 0.99 1.83
CA GLY A 94 -2.30 -0.45 1.96
C GLY A 94 -3.53 -1.20 1.46
N ILE A 95 -3.41 -2.52 1.44
CA ILE A 95 -4.52 -3.42 1.07
C ILE A 95 -5.05 -4.05 2.36
N GLY A 96 -6.35 -3.99 2.57
CA GLY A 96 -7.01 -4.67 3.68
C GLY A 96 -8.41 -5.12 3.32
N ARG A 97 -9.02 -5.93 4.17
CA ARG A 97 -10.38 -6.43 3.95
C ARG A 97 -11.40 -5.50 4.59
N VAL A 98 -12.42 -5.12 3.84
CA VAL A 98 -13.55 -4.29 4.28
C VAL A 98 -14.83 -4.93 3.76
N ALA A 99 -15.73 -5.30 4.66
CA ALA A 99 -16.98 -6.00 4.33
C ALA A 99 -16.78 -7.21 3.41
N GLY A 100 -15.78 -8.05 3.72
CA GLY A 100 -15.44 -9.26 2.98
C GLY A 100 -14.58 -9.03 1.74
N ARG A 101 -14.27 -7.77 1.38
CA ARG A 101 -13.60 -7.41 0.12
C ARG A 101 -12.24 -6.79 0.33
N GLU A 102 -11.26 -7.21 -0.47
CA GLU A 102 -9.94 -6.57 -0.51
C GLU A 102 -10.06 -5.19 -1.18
N CYS A 103 -9.65 -4.15 -0.45
CA CYS A 103 -9.70 -2.76 -0.88
C CYS A 103 -8.33 -2.11 -0.69
N VAL A 104 -7.99 -1.18 -1.58
CA VAL A 104 -6.87 -0.27 -1.36
C VAL A 104 -7.36 0.90 -0.50
N VAL A 105 -6.77 1.08 0.67
CA VAL A 105 -7.05 2.19 1.58
C VAL A 105 -5.95 3.24 1.44
N ILE A 106 -6.34 4.50 1.28
CA ILE A 106 -5.43 5.66 1.14
C ILE A 106 -5.87 6.71 2.16
N ALA A 107 -5.10 6.90 3.22
CA ALA A 107 -5.45 7.77 4.34
C ALA A 107 -4.38 8.83 4.58
N ASN A 108 -4.77 10.11 4.51
CA ASN A 108 -3.86 11.20 4.84
C ASN A 108 -3.58 11.26 6.34
N ASP A 109 -2.34 11.61 6.69
CA ASP A 109 -1.96 11.89 8.07
C ASP A 109 -1.88 13.40 8.33
N ALA A 110 -2.98 13.96 8.82
CA ALA A 110 -3.07 15.37 9.19
C ALA A 110 -2.10 15.78 10.32
N THR A 111 -1.53 14.83 11.07
CA THR A 111 -0.53 15.11 12.10
C THR A 111 0.85 15.37 11.49
N VAL A 112 1.13 14.86 10.29
CA VAL A 112 2.37 15.07 9.55
C VAL A 112 2.25 16.30 8.67
N LYS A 113 2.85 17.42 9.10
CA LYS A 113 2.85 18.71 8.37
C LYS A 113 1.44 19.17 7.94
N GLY A 114 0.39 18.81 8.69
CA GLY A 114 -0.99 19.16 8.35
C GLY A 114 -1.60 18.32 7.23
N GLY A 115 -1.00 17.16 6.91
CA GLY A 115 -1.44 16.28 5.82
C GLY A 115 -1.12 16.86 4.43
N THR A 116 -0.20 17.82 4.34
CA THR A 116 0.17 18.42 3.05
C THR A 116 0.93 17.44 2.17
N TYR A 117 0.68 17.50 0.86
CA TYR A 117 1.36 16.64 -0.10
C TYR A 117 2.75 17.15 -0.45
N TYR A 118 3.74 16.38 -0.04
CA TYR A 118 5.12 16.44 -0.55
C TYR A 118 5.22 15.68 -1.89
N PRO A 119 6.31 15.85 -2.65
CA PRO A 119 6.54 15.07 -3.87
C PRO A 119 6.38 13.55 -3.65
N LEU A 120 6.93 13.01 -2.56
CA LEU A 120 6.79 11.60 -2.23
C LEU A 120 5.39 11.21 -1.73
N THR A 121 4.61 12.13 -1.18
CA THR A 121 3.20 11.89 -0.86
C THR A 121 2.42 11.63 -2.15
N VAL A 122 2.65 12.46 -3.18
CA VAL A 122 2.02 12.27 -4.51
C VAL A 122 2.45 10.92 -5.10
N LYS A 123 3.75 10.64 -5.13
CA LYS A 123 4.27 9.37 -5.65
C LYS A 123 3.68 8.15 -4.94
N LYS A 124 3.55 8.20 -3.61
CA LYS A 124 2.97 7.12 -2.81
C LYS A 124 1.48 6.96 -3.07
N HIS A 125 0.72 8.05 -3.17
CA HIS A 125 -0.70 8.02 -3.54
C HIS A 125 -0.89 7.39 -4.93
N LEU A 126 -0.16 7.86 -5.94
CA LEU A 126 -0.24 7.32 -7.30
C LEU A 126 0.13 5.83 -7.35
N ARG A 127 1.16 5.42 -6.60
CA ARG A 127 1.52 3.99 -6.52
C ARG A 127 0.40 3.14 -5.93
N ALA A 128 -0.33 3.64 -4.93
CA ALA A 128 -1.49 2.92 -4.38
C ALA A 128 -2.62 2.79 -5.42
N GLN A 129 -2.85 3.81 -6.25
CA GLN A 129 -3.81 3.72 -7.35
C GLN A 129 -3.36 2.78 -8.46
N ASP A 130 -2.05 2.71 -8.77
CA ASP A 130 -1.52 1.73 -9.72
C ASP A 130 -1.79 0.30 -9.22
N VAL A 131 -1.53 0.03 -7.93
CA VAL A 131 -1.85 -1.26 -7.29
C VAL A 131 -3.35 -1.55 -7.38
N ALA A 132 -4.20 -0.56 -7.12
CA ALA A 132 -5.65 -0.71 -7.25
C ALA A 132 -6.07 -1.05 -8.69
N PHE A 133 -5.49 -0.37 -9.69
CA PHE A 133 -5.82 -0.57 -11.09
C PHE A 133 -5.35 -1.94 -11.60
N GLU A 134 -4.10 -2.29 -11.32
CA GLU A 134 -3.46 -3.55 -11.74
C GLU A 134 -4.16 -4.78 -11.14
N ASN A 135 -4.73 -4.65 -9.93
CA ASN A 135 -5.37 -5.75 -9.19
C ASN A 135 -6.91 -5.64 -9.10
N ARG A 136 -7.51 -4.62 -9.75
CA ARG A 136 -8.96 -4.34 -9.74
C ARG A 136 -9.57 -4.22 -8.34
N LEU A 137 -8.87 -3.53 -7.43
CA LEU A 137 -9.30 -3.35 -6.04
C LEU A 137 -10.03 -2.01 -5.88
N PRO A 138 -11.20 -1.95 -5.22
CA PRO A 138 -11.84 -0.67 -4.88
C PRO A 138 -10.91 0.23 -4.07
N CYS A 139 -11.02 1.54 -4.30
CA CYS A 139 -10.22 2.55 -3.61
C CYS A 139 -11.05 3.24 -2.53
N LEU A 140 -10.53 3.25 -1.30
CA LEU A 140 -11.11 3.92 -0.14
C LEU A 140 -10.21 5.07 0.29
N TYR A 141 -10.65 6.30 0.05
CA TYR A 141 -9.90 7.52 0.35
C TYR A 141 -10.37 8.12 1.69
N LEU A 142 -9.50 8.10 2.71
CA LEU A 142 -9.72 8.80 3.98
C LEU A 142 -9.02 10.16 3.91
N VAL A 143 -9.77 11.17 3.47
CA VAL A 143 -9.26 12.48 3.07
C VAL A 143 -9.18 13.42 4.27
N ASP A 144 -7.97 13.92 4.54
CA ASP A 144 -7.69 14.84 5.63
C ASP A 144 -6.36 15.60 5.36
N SER A 145 -6.41 16.53 4.41
CA SER A 145 -5.21 17.17 3.85
C SER A 145 -5.33 18.69 3.76
N GLY A 146 -4.29 19.38 4.23
CA GLY A 146 -4.11 20.82 4.08
C GLY A 146 -3.77 21.32 2.67
N GLY A 147 -3.65 20.43 1.68
CA GLY A 147 -3.31 20.78 0.29
C GLY A 147 -1.88 20.37 -0.11
N ALA A 148 -1.29 21.06 -1.11
CA ALA A 148 0.07 20.80 -1.55
C ALA A 148 1.11 21.49 -0.63
N PHE A 149 2.29 20.89 -0.48
CA PHE A 149 3.41 21.55 0.19
C PHE A 149 4.01 22.61 -0.74
N LEU A 150 3.55 23.86 -0.57
CA LEU A 150 3.84 24.97 -1.49
C LEU A 150 5.34 25.24 -1.75
N PRO A 151 6.27 25.09 -0.79
CA PRO A 151 7.69 25.29 -1.07
C PRO A 151 8.27 24.35 -2.14
N LEU A 152 7.65 23.19 -2.39
CA LEU A 152 8.06 22.22 -3.42
C LEU A 152 6.97 22.04 -4.50
N GLN A 153 6.18 23.09 -4.75
CA GLN A 153 5.02 23.00 -5.65
C GLN A 153 5.37 22.56 -7.08
N ASP A 154 6.55 22.89 -7.59
CA ASP A 154 7.03 22.52 -8.93
C ASP A 154 7.32 21.03 -9.06
N GLU A 155 7.60 20.36 -7.95
CA GLU A 155 7.73 18.90 -7.85
C GLU A 155 6.42 18.20 -7.45
N VAL A 156 5.36 18.98 -7.17
CA VAL A 156 4.06 18.46 -6.73
C VAL A 156 2.97 18.67 -7.77
N PHE A 157 3.03 19.71 -8.61
CA PHE A 157 1.90 20.16 -9.43
C PHE A 157 2.01 19.90 -10.94
N PRO A 158 3.06 20.32 -11.66
CA PRO A 158 2.96 20.55 -13.11
C PRO A 158 3.07 19.31 -14.01
N ASP A 159 3.81 18.27 -13.61
CA ASP A 159 4.20 17.18 -14.52
C ASP A 159 3.16 16.04 -14.60
N ARG A 160 3.30 15.18 -15.61
CA ARG A 160 2.39 14.06 -15.90
C ARG A 160 2.13 13.15 -14.70
N ALA A 161 3.13 12.94 -13.85
CA ALA A 161 3.04 12.09 -12.66
C ALA A 161 2.92 12.89 -11.35
N HIS A 162 2.46 14.14 -11.43
CA HIS A 162 2.22 15.02 -10.29
C HIS A 162 0.74 15.00 -9.86
N PHE A 163 0.34 15.88 -8.94
CA PHE A 163 -0.91 15.82 -8.18
C PHE A 163 -2.17 15.57 -9.03
N GLY A 164 -2.28 16.23 -10.19
CA GLY A 164 -3.43 16.07 -11.10
C GLY A 164 -3.61 14.65 -11.65
N ARG A 165 -2.57 13.81 -11.61
CA ARG A 165 -2.64 12.41 -12.03
C ARG A 165 -3.55 11.58 -11.13
N ILE A 166 -3.75 11.99 -9.88
CA ILE A 166 -4.67 11.34 -8.93
C ILE A 166 -6.08 11.33 -9.50
N PHE A 167 -6.55 12.47 -10.01
CA PHE A 167 -7.90 12.62 -10.57
C PHE A 167 -8.05 11.90 -11.90
N TYR A 168 -7.02 11.98 -12.75
CA TYR A 168 -6.97 11.20 -13.99
C TYR A 168 -7.13 9.70 -13.69
N ASN A 169 -6.39 9.20 -12.69
CA ASN A 169 -6.46 7.80 -12.28
C ASN A 169 -7.83 7.45 -11.67
N GLN A 170 -8.40 8.29 -10.79
CA GLN A 170 -9.76 8.09 -10.25
C GLN A 170 -10.80 7.91 -11.35
N ALA A 171 -10.82 8.83 -12.33
CA ALA A 171 -11.75 8.74 -13.45
C ALA A 171 -11.53 7.46 -14.30
N ARG A 172 -10.28 7.04 -14.49
CA ARG A 172 -9.95 5.81 -15.23
C ARG A 172 -10.32 4.54 -14.46
N LEU A 173 -10.13 4.53 -13.14
CA LEU A 173 -10.51 3.43 -12.25
C LEU A 173 -12.05 3.27 -12.24
N SER A 174 -12.78 4.36 -11.99
CA SER A 174 -14.25 4.38 -12.03
C SER A 174 -14.78 3.91 -13.39
N ALA A 175 -14.23 4.44 -14.51
CA ALA A 175 -14.61 4.00 -15.85
C ALA A 175 -14.30 2.52 -16.14
N ALA A 176 -13.35 1.91 -15.44
CA ALA A 176 -13.03 0.49 -15.52
C ALA A 176 -13.91 -0.39 -14.60
N GLY A 177 -14.89 0.21 -13.92
CA GLY A 177 -15.78 -0.44 -12.96
C GLY A 177 -15.11 -0.75 -11.62
N ILE A 178 -14.06 0.01 -11.25
CA ILE A 178 -13.37 -0.13 -9.96
C ILE A 178 -13.85 1.01 -9.04
N PRO A 179 -14.67 0.72 -8.01
CA PRO A 179 -15.32 1.76 -7.21
C PRO A 179 -14.34 2.69 -6.50
N GLN A 180 -14.64 3.99 -6.54
CA GLN A 180 -13.90 5.07 -5.89
C GLN A 180 -14.77 5.65 -4.78
N ILE A 181 -14.40 5.44 -3.51
CA ILE A 181 -15.21 5.88 -2.37
C ILE A 181 -14.36 6.77 -1.48
N SER A 182 -14.88 7.92 -1.07
CA SER A 182 -14.16 8.86 -0.21
C SER A 182 -14.91 9.16 1.09
N ALA A 183 -14.15 9.42 2.14
CA ALA A 183 -14.63 10.04 3.36
C ALA A 183 -13.78 11.27 3.66
N VAL A 184 -14.42 12.44 3.70
CA VAL A 184 -13.80 13.72 4.05
C VAL A 184 -13.88 13.89 5.56
N LEU A 185 -12.77 13.56 6.21
CA LEU A 185 -12.61 13.51 7.66
C LEU A 185 -11.86 14.73 8.20
N GLY A 186 -11.79 15.81 7.41
CA GLY A 186 -11.09 17.03 7.76
C GLY A 186 -11.02 17.98 6.57
N SER A 187 -9.97 18.80 6.53
CA SER A 187 -9.79 19.76 5.43
C SER A 187 -9.57 19.06 4.09
N CYS A 188 -10.17 19.60 3.04
CA CYS A 188 -9.97 19.19 1.65
C CYS A 188 -9.98 20.43 0.75
N THR A 189 -8.79 20.99 0.49
CA THR A 189 -8.65 22.30 -0.17
C THR A 189 -7.98 22.21 -1.54
N ALA A 190 -8.34 23.15 -2.42
CA ALA A 190 -7.76 23.36 -3.75
C ALA A 190 -7.77 22.08 -4.59
N GLY A 191 -6.61 21.62 -5.06
CA GLY A 191 -6.53 20.37 -5.83
C GLY A 191 -7.14 19.18 -5.08
N GLY A 192 -6.97 19.10 -3.75
CA GLY A 192 -7.47 17.98 -2.96
C GLY A 192 -8.98 17.80 -3.06
N ALA A 193 -9.73 18.90 -3.29
CA ALA A 193 -11.18 18.91 -3.41
C ALA A 193 -11.72 18.01 -4.54
N TYR A 194 -10.90 17.69 -5.55
CA TYR A 194 -11.30 16.77 -6.61
C TYR A 194 -11.30 15.31 -6.17
N VAL A 195 -10.61 14.92 -5.09
CA VAL A 195 -10.66 13.53 -4.59
C VAL A 195 -12.10 13.15 -4.21
N PRO A 196 -12.79 13.90 -3.33
CA PRO A 196 -14.20 13.64 -3.04
C PRO A 196 -15.12 13.92 -4.23
N ALA A 197 -14.93 15.04 -4.94
CA ALA A 197 -15.82 15.43 -6.03
C ALA A 197 -15.77 14.49 -7.26
N MET A 198 -14.75 13.64 -7.38
CA MET A 198 -14.60 12.63 -8.44
C MET A 198 -14.66 11.19 -7.92
N SER A 199 -15.05 11.00 -6.67
CA SER A 199 -15.40 9.67 -6.16
C SER A 199 -16.83 9.30 -6.59
N ASP A 200 -17.10 8.01 -6.73
CA ASP A 200 -18.41 7.49 -7.07
C ASP A 200 -19.42 7.71 -5.92
N GLU A 201 -18.94 7.61 -4.67
CA GLU A 201 -19.67 8.02 -3.47
C GLU A 201 -18.75 8.77 -2.50
N CYS A 202 -19.25 9.86 -1.93
CA CYS A 202 -18.52 10.75 -1.02
C CYS A 202 -19.26 10.93 0.31
N ILE A 203 -18.55 10.66 1.40
CA ILE A 203 -19.00 10.85 2.78
C ILE A 203 -18.31 12.10 3.35
N ILE A 204 -19.00 12.92 4.13
CA ILE A 204 -18.41 14.09 4.80
C ILE A 204 -18.85 14.18 6.26
N VAL A 205 -17.91 14.46 7.15
CA VAL A 205 -18.17 14.57 8.60
C VAL A 205 -18.62 16.00 8.96
N ARG A 206 -19.77 16.12 9.63
CA ARG A 206 -20.34 17.39 10.07
C ARG A 206 -19.39 18.16 11.00
N GLY A 207 -19.24 19.46 10.76
CA GLY A 207 -18.42 20.34 11.62
C GLY A 207 -16.93 20.02 11.64
N GLN A 208 -16.46 19.17 10.72
CA GLN A 208 -15.09 18.68 10.65
C GLN A 208 -14.58 18.63 9.21
N GLY A 209 -15.34 18.01 8.32
CA GLY A 209 -15.03 17.89 6.90
C GLY A 209 -15.35 19.18 6.16
N THR A 210 -14.41 19.64 5.33
CA THR A 210 -14.63 20.80 4.45
C THR A 210 -14.06 20.56 3.06
N ILE A 211 -14.77 20.97 2.01
CA ILE A 211 -14.36 20.85 0.61
C ILE A 211 -14.44 22.23 -0.06
N PHE A 212 -13.34 22.72 -0.63
CA PHE A 212 -13.38 23.95 -1.43
C PHE A 212 -12.18 24.07 -2.36
N LEU A 213 -12.37 24.70 -3.53
CA LEU A 213 -11.27 25.01 -4.46
C LEU A 213 -10.38 26.15 -3.94
N GLY A 214 -10.93 27.03 -3.11
CA GLY A 214 -10.20 28.09 -2.43
C GLY A 214 -10.74 28.25 -1.03
N GLY A 215 -9.92 28.03 0.00
CA GLY A 215 -10.35 28.18 1.38
C GLY A 215 -10.61 29.63 1.79
N PRO A 216 -11.16 29.86 2.99
CA PRO A 216 -11.48 31.20 3.48
C PRO A 216 -10.34 32.23 3.37
N PRO A 217 -9.05 31.88 3.63
CA PRO A 217 -7.96 32.83 3.42
C PRO A 217 -7.83 33.30 1.97
N LEU A 218 -8.05 32.41 0.99
CA LEU A 218 -7.96 32.75 -0.43
C LEU A 218 -9.17 33.57 -0.89
N VAL A 219 -10.37 33.21 -0.45
CA VAL A 219 -11.60 33.97 -0.73
C VAL A 219 -11.47 35.41 -0.23
N LYS A 220 -11.02 35.59 1.02
CA LYS A 220 -10.77 36.91 1.60
C LYS A 220 -9.72 37.70 0.82
N ALA A 221 -8.62 37.06 0.41
CA ALA A 221 -7.57 37.72 -0.36
C ALA A 221 -8.04 38.15 -1.76
N ALA A 222 -8.88 37.35 -2.42
CA ALA A 222 -9.32 37.59 -3.79
C ALA A 222 -10.51 38.57 -3.89
N THR A 223 -11.42 38.55 -2.91
CA THR A 223 -12.73 39.25 -3.00
C THR A 223 -13.01 40.20 -1.83
N GLY A 224 -12.26 40.08 -0.73
CA GLY A 224 -12.55 40.78 0.53
C GLY A 224 -13.64 40.14 1.40
N GLU A 225 -14.33 39.10 0.91
CA GLU A 225 -15.38 38.40 1.65
C GLU A 225 -14.81 37.63 2.86
N ILE A 226 -15.52 37.69 3.99
CA ILE A 226 -15.18 36.94 5.20
C ILE A 226 -16.25 35.88 5.43
N VAL A 227 -15.89 34.64 5.21
CA VAL A 227 -16.76 33.46 5.34
C VAL A 227 -16.05 32.41 6.19
N SER A 228 -16.80 31.64 6.98
CA SER A 228 -16.22 30.53 7.75
C SER A 228 -15.95 29.32 6.84
N ALA A 229 -15.12 28.37 7.29
CA ALA A 229 -14.86 27.16 6.51
C ALA A 229 -16.13 26.28 6.37
N GLU A 230 -16.99 26.25 7.41
CA GLU A 230 -18.24 25.49 7.41
C GLU A 230 -19.27 26.13 6.47
N ASP A 231 -19.40 27.46 6.48
CA ASP A 231 -20.35 28.17 5.61
C ASP A 231 -19.91 28.16 4.14
N LEU A 232 -18.59 28.11 3.88
CA LEU A 232 -18.04 28.08 2.53
C LEU A 232 -18.16 26.71 1.86
N GLY A 233 -17.91 25.63 2.61
CA GLY A 233 -17.80 24.29 2.05
C GLY A 233 -17.85 23.19 3.10
N GLY A 234 -18.64 23.39 4.16
CA GLY A 234 -18.88 22.38 5.19
C GLY A 234 -19.81 21.27 4.74
N ALA A 235 -20.09 20.36 5.66
CA ALA A 235 -20.87 19.16 5.39
C ALA A 235 -22.31 19.46 4.97
N ASP A 236 -22.95 20.46 5.60
CA ASP A 236 -24.32 20.88 5.27
C ASP A 236 -24.39 21.50 3.86
N VAL A 237 -23.40 22.31 3.48
CA VAL A 237 -23.29 22.89 2.13
C VAL A 237 -23.21 21.79 1.06
N HIS A 238 -22.41 20.75 1.31
CA HIS A 238 -22.17 19.71 0.30
C HIS A 238 -23.22 18.62 0.23
N THR A 239 -23.94 18.35 1.32
CA THR A 239 -24.98 17.30 1.36
C THR A 239 -26.39 17.84 1.13
N ARG A 240 -26.63 19.15 1.35
CA ARG A 240 -27.97 19.75 1.18
C ARG A 240 -28.10 20.72 -0.01
N ILE A 241 -27.03 21.46 -0.35
CA ILE A 241 -27.11 22.55 -1.33
C ILE A 241 -26.45 22.16 -2.65
N SER A 242 -25.17 21.81 -2.62
CA SER A 242 -24.39 21.59 -3.85
C SER A 242 -24.40 20.15 -4.37
N GLY A 243 -24.59 19.16 -3.50
CA GLY A 243 -24.56 17.73 -3.87
C GLY A 243 -23.16 17.21 -4.21
N VAL A 244 -22.08 17.86 -3.74
CA VAL A 244 -20.70 17.36 -3.90
C VAL A 244 -20.42 16.16 -2.99
N ALA A 245 -21.16 16.03 -1.88
CA ALA A 245 -21.10 14.87 -0.99
C ALA A 245 -22.48 14.23 -0.90
N ASP A 246 -22.49 12.90 -0.86
CA ASP A 246 -23.72 12.09 -0.91
C ASP A 246 -24.22 11.72 0.49
N HIS A 247 -23.27 11.52 1.41
CA HIS A 247 -23.56 11.03 2.76
C HIS A 247 -23.02 11.99 3.82
N LEU A 248 -23.88 12.35 4.75
CA LEU A 248 -23.49 13.09 5.95
C LEU A 248 -23.19 12.10 7.09
N ALA A 249 -22.08 12.29 7.80
CA ALA A 249 -21.76 11.58 9.03
C ALA A 249 -21.57 12.56 10.20
N GLU A 250 -21.91 12.17 11.42
CA GLU A 250 -21.79 13.01 12.61
C GLU A 250 -20.39 12.94 13.24
N ASN A 251 -19.61 11.89 12.94
CA ASN A 251 -18.23 11.70 13.42
C ASN A 251 -17.44 10.72 12.52
N ASP A 252 -16.16 10.52 12.86
CA ASP A 252 -15.29 9.58 12.15
C ASP A 252 -15.84 8.15 12.18
N GLU A 253 -16.35 7.66 13.32
CA GLU A 253 -16.89 6.29 13.42
C GLU A 253 -18.06 6.06 12.45
N GLU A 254 -19.05 6.95 12.43
CA GLU A 254 -20.18 6.84 11.52
C GLU A 254 -19.76 6.94 10.05
N ALA A 255 -18.76 7.76 9.74
CA ALA A 255 -18.22 7.85 8.38
C ALA A 255 -17.59 6.51 7.94
N LEU A 256 -16.82 5.86 8.82
CA LEU A 256 -16.22 4.57 8.54
C LEU A 256 -17.27 3.46 8.42
N GLU A 257 -18.31 3.45 9.27
CA GLU A 257 -19.43 2.52 9.14
C GLU A 257 -20.20 2.70 7.83
N THR A 258 -20.41 3.96 7.43
CA THR A 258 -21.04 4.29 6.15
C THR A 258 -20.22 3.78 4.98
N MET A 259 -18.89 4.01 5.01
CA MET A 259 -17.97 3.48 4.00
C MET A 259 -18.02 1.95 3.92
N ARG A 260 -18.07 1.25 5.07
CA ARG A 260 -18.25 -0.21 5.12
C ARG A 260 -19.57 -0.65 4.47
N ARG A 261 -20.67 0.05 4.72
CA ARG A 261 -21.99 -0.25 4.11
C ARG A 261 -21.97 -0.07 2.60
N ILE A 262 -21.30 0.98 2.10
CA ILE A 262 -21.09 1.18 0.66
C ILE A 262 -20.30 0.01 0.08
N VAL A 263 -19.19 -0.38 0.70
CA VAL A 263 -18.39 -1.51 0.20
C VAL A 263 -19.20 -2.82 0.18
N ALA A 264 -20.05 -3.04 1.18
CA ALA A 264 -20.93 -4.21 1.27
C ALA A 264 -22.02 -4.24 0.18
N SER A 265 -22.42 -3.08 -0.37
CA SER A 265 -23.44 -2.99 -1.42
C SER A 265 -22.90 -3.37 -2.81
N ILE A 266 -21.57 -3.33 -2.98
CA ILE A 266 -20.90 -3.66 -4.24
C ILE A 266 -21.00 -5.18 -4.47
N PRO A 267 -21.47 -5.64 -5.65
CA PRO A 267 -21.52 -7.07 -5.99
C PRO A 267 -20.13 -7.74 -5.92
N LEU A 268 -20.03 -8.91 -5.29
CA LEU A 268 -18.78 -9.71 -5.27
C LEU A 268 -18.53 -10.26 -6.67
N ALA A 269 -17.35 -9.97 -7.23
CA ALA A 269 -16.97 -10.44 -8.57
C ALA A 269 -16.50 -11.91 -8.55
N THR A 270 -15.77 -12.29 -7.50
CA THR A 270 -15.21 -13.63 -7.28
C THR A 270 -14.96 -13.86 -5.80
N ASP A 271 -14.97 -15.11 -5.36
CA ASP A 271 -14.56 -15.47 -3.99
C ASP A 271 -13.04 -15.24 -3.84
N PRO A 272 -12.59 -14.37 -2.91
CA PRO A 272 -11.16 -14.15 -2.67
C PRO A 272 -10.42 -15.42 -2.19
N HIS A 273 -11.15 -16.42 -1.69
CA HIS A 273 -10.59 -17.69 -1.24
C HIS A 273 -10.53 -18.77 -2.33
N ASP A 274 -11.01 -18.46 -3.54
CA ASP A 274 -10.92 -19.40 -4.65
C ASP A 274 -9.45 -19.75 -4.94
N GLY A 275 -9.16 -21.06 -5.00
CA GLY A 275 -7.81 -21.59 -5.17
C GLY A 275 -6.93 -21.71 -3.92
N LEU A 276 -7.40 -21.31 -2.72
CA LEU A 276 -6.67 -21.55 -1.45
C LEU A 276 -6.82 -22.99 -0.91
N ASN A 277 -7.74 -23.78 -1.49
CA ASN A 277 -7.97 -25.16 -1.07
C ASN A 277 -6.71 -26.02 -1.29
N GLY A 278 -6.26 -26.69 -0.21
CA GLY A 278 -5.12 -27.60 -0.25
C GLY A 278 -3.75 -26.94 -0.09
N ALA A 279 -3.68 -25.69 0.39
CA ALA A 279 -2.44 -25.09 0.84
C ALA A 279 -1.77 -25.98 1.92
N LYS A 280 -0.45 -26.09 1.86
CA LYS A 280 0.36 -26.82 2.84
C LYS A 280 1.48 -25.92 3.30
N GLU A 281 1.83 -25.99 4.58
CA GLU A 281 3.02 -25.33 5.09
C GLU A 281 4.29 -25.88 4.40
N PRO A 282 5.34 -25.06 4.22
CA PRO A 282 6.65 -25.54 3.83
C PRO A 282 7.19 -26.56 4.85
N ARG A 283 8.05 -27.50 4.40
CA ARG A 283 8.67 -28.52 5.28
C ARG A 283 9.75 -27.95 6.21
N TYR A 284 10.21 -26.73 5.94
CA TYR A 284 11.25 -26.05 6.67
C TYR A 284 10.73 -24.70 7.14
N ASP A 285 11.11 -24.31 8.35
CA ASP A 285 10.66 -23.06 8.95
C ASP A 285 11.15 -21.83 8.17
N ALA A 286 10.22 -20.96 7.77
CA ALA A 286 10.50 -19.70 7.10
C ALA A 286 11.35 -18.74 7.96
N GLY A 287 11.27 -18.86 9.30
CA GLY A 287 12.13 -18.12 10.23
C GLY A 287 13.62 -18.39 10.04
N GLN A 288 13.99 -19.52 9.42
CA GLN A 288 15.38 -19.88 9.14
C GLN A 288 16.01 -19.08 7.99
N ILE A 289 15.22 -18.35 7.18
CA ILE A 289 15.71 -17.61 6.02
C ILE A 289 16.85 -16.65 6.39
N GLY A 290 16.78 -16.01 7.56
CA GLY A 290 17.84 -15.10 8.01
C GLY A 290 19.20 -15.76 8.21
N GLY A 291 19.25 -17.04 8.57
CA GLY A 291 20.52 -17.78 8.68
C GLY A 291 21.08 -18.29 7.35
N LEU A 292 20.27 -18.28 6.28
CA LEU A 292 20.69 -18.72 4.94
C LEU A 292 21.42 -17.63 4.15
N ILE A 293 21.08 -16.37 4.39
CA ILE A 293 21.63 -15.22 3.67
C ILE A 293 22.98 -14.86 4.30
N PRO A 294 24.10 -14.92 3.56
CA PRO A 294 25.40 -14.56 4.09
C PRO A 294 25.47 -13.10 4.56
N ASP A 295 26.24 -12.86 5.62
CA ASP A 295 26.56 -11.53 6.13
C ASP A 295 27.49 -10.73 5.20
N ASP A 296 28.29 -11.39 4.36
CA ASP A 296 28.98 -10.78 3.22
C ASP A 296 28.14 -10.92 1.94
N SER A 297 27.67 -9.80 1.40
CA SER A 297 26.84 -9.76 0.19
C SER A 297 27.49 -10.34 -1.07
N ARG A 298 28.80 -10.57 -1.05
CA ARG A 298 29.54 -11.22 -2.16
C ARG A 298 29.58 -12.74 -2.05
N GLN A 299 29.25 -13.30 -0.89
CA GLN A 299 29.28 -14.73 -0.69
C GLN A 299 28.05 -15.39 -1.37
N PRO A 300 28.24 -16.42 -2.20
CA PRO A 300 27.12 -17.14 -2.79
C PRO A 300 26.38 -17.98 -1.74
N PHE A 301 25.09 -18.21 -1.98
CA PHE A 301 24.26 -19.16 -1.24
C PHE A 301 23.35 -19.92 -2.20
N GLU A 302 22.83 -21.07 -1.79
CA GLU A 302 21.96 -21.90 -2.60
C GLU A 302 20.52 -21.39 -2.55
N ILE A 303 20.03 -20.83 -3.67
CA ILE A 303 18.69 -20.25 -3.73
C ILE A 303 17.56 -21.26 -3.51
N HIS A 304 17.80 -22.55 -3.77
CA HIS A 304 16.86 -23.63 -3.48
C HIS A 304 16.50 -23.70 -1.99
N GLU A 305 17.40 -23.33 -1.09
CA GLU A 305 17.14 -23.31 0.36
C GLU A 305 16.11 -22.23 0.74
N ILE A 306 16.09 -21.11 0.01
CA ILE A 306 15.05 -20.08 0.15
C ILE A 306 13.73 -20.59 -0.41
N ILE A 307 13.74 -21.14 -1.64
CA ILE A 307 12.51 -21.67 -2.27
C ILE A 307 11.85 -22.73 -1.39
N ALA A 308 12.63 -23.63 -0.80
CA ALA A 308 12.14 -24.70 0.07
C ALA A 308 11.42 -24.19 1.34
N ARG A 309 11.68 -22.96 1.78
CA ARG A 309 11.06 -22.31 2.95
C ARG A 309 9.90 -21.37 2.60
N LEU A 310 9.63 -21.20 1.31
CA LEU A 310 8.55 -20.34 0.83
C LEU A 310 7.37 -21.15 0.28
N VAL A 311 7.65 -22.20 -0.50
CA VAL A 311 6.62 -22.90 -1.29
C VAL A 311 5.95 -24.04 -0.52
N ASP A 312 4.69 -24.31 -0.85
CA ASP A 312 3.88 -25.33 -0.21
C ASP A 312 4.58 -26.69 -0.23
N ASP A 313 4.64 -27.36 0.92
CA ASP A 313 5.25 -28.69 1.10
C ASP A 313 6.72 -28.79 0.62
N SER A 314 7.39 -27.64 0.44
CA SER A 314 8.72 -27.51 -0.17
C SER A 314 8.81 -28.19 -1.55
N GLU A 315 7.69 -28.28 -2.27
CA GLU A 315 7.60 -28.89 -3.60
C GLU A 315 8.00 -27.91 -4.70
N PHE A 316 9.00 -28.29 -5.51
CA PHE A 316 9.49 -27.47 -6.62
C PHE A 316 9.81 -28.34 -7.85
N GLU A 317 9.18 -28.03 -8.97
CA GLU A 317 9.45 -28.67 -10.26
C GLU A 317 10.38 -27.80 -11.10
N GLU A 318 11.69 -28.09 -11.01
CA GLU A 318 12.71 -27.27 -11.64
C GLU A 318 12.77 -27.44 -13.16
N PHE A 319 12.59 -26.34 -13.88
CA PHE A 319 12.70 -26.26 -15.32
C PHE A 319 14.16 -26.08 -15.76
N LYS A 320 14.59 -26.86 -16.76
CA LYS A 320 15.97 -26.80 -17.29
C LYS A 320 17.04 -26.86 -16.19
N LYS A 321 16.88 -27.77 -15.22
CA LYS A 321 17.76 -27.94 -14.05
C LYS A 321 19.27 -28.02 -14.37
N ARG A 322 19.64 -28.54 -15.54
CA ARG A 322 21.05 -28.74 -15.96
C ARG A 322 21.56 -27.71 -16.98
N TYR A 323 20.81 -26.64 -17.25
CA TYR A 323 21.15 -25.61 -18.24
C TYR A 323 20.98 -24.23 -17.63
N GLY A 324 21.93 -23.31 -17.86
CA GLY A 324 21.90 -21.96 -17.27
C GLY A 324 21.69 -21.98 -15.75
N THR A 325 22.54 -22.71 -15.02
CA THR A 325 22.33 -23.04 -13.60
C THR A 325 22.46 -21.86 -12.64
N THR A 326 22.95 -20.71 -13.10
CA THR A 326 22.97 -19.45 -12.34
C THR A 326 21.62 -18.73 -12.32
N LEU A 327 20.62 -19.25 -13.04
CA LEU A 327 19.22 -18.85 -12.92
C LEU A 327 18.35 -20.08 -12.68
N VAL A 328 17.79 -20.19 -11.49
CA VAL A 328 16.85 -21.27 -11.13
C VAL A 328 15.46 -20.85 -11.59
N CYS A 329 14.79 -21.74 -12.32
CA CYS A 329 13.42 -21.54 -12.79
C CYS A 329 12.61 -22.79 -12.49
N GLY A 330 11.36 -22.64 -12.05
CA GLY A 330 10.52 -23.82 -11.81
C GLY A 330 9.13 -23.48 -11.32
N PHE A 331 8.27 -24.49 -11.31
CA PHE A 331 6.89 -24.37 -10.87
C PHE A 331 6.75 -24.82 -9.42
N ALA A 332 5.94 -24.10 -8.65
CA ALA A 332 5.61 -24.43 -7.27
C ALA A 332 4.14 -24.09 -6.98
N ARG A 333 3.74 -24.28 -5.72
CA ARG A 333 2.51 -23.70 -5.17
C ARG A 333 2.85 -22.78 -4.00
N LEU A 334 2.09 -21.71 -3.84
CA LEU A 334 2.20 -20.77 -2.72
C LEU A 334 0.79 -20.47 -2.21
N TYR A 335 0.50 -20.85 -0.96
CA TYR A 335 -0.84 -20.77 -0.39
C TYR A 335 -1.90 -21.42 -1.29
N GLY A 336 -1.58 -22.59 -1.84
CA GLY A 336 -2.44 -23.33 -2.76
C GLY A 336 -2.46 -22.78 -4.18
N ARG A 337 -1.82 -21.65 -4.51
CA ARG A 337 -1.85 -21.07 -5.86
C ARG A 337 -0.65 -21.52 -6.68
N PRO A 338 -0.82 -21.96 -7.95
CA PRO A 338 0.33 -22.29 -8.80
C PRO A 338 1.14 -21.03 -9.11
N VAL A 339 2.46 -21.11 -8.99
CA VAL A 339 3.39 -20.01 -9.28
C VAL A 339 4.58 -20.49 -10.10
N GLY A 340 5.11 -19.62 -10.94
CA GLY A 340 6.40 -19.79 -11.59
C GLY A 340 7.45 -18.95 -10.88
N ILE A 341 8.54 -19.56 -10.43
CA ILE A 341 9.61 -18.86 -9.71
C ILE A 341 10.81 -18.71 -10.64
N ILE A 342 11.39 -17.52 -10.67
CA ILE A 342 12.65 -17.19 -11.34
C ILE A 342 13.57 -16.60 -10.27
N ALA A 343 14.68 -17.27 -9.98
CA ALA A 343 15.51 -16.95 -8.84
C ALA A 343 17.00 -16.97 -9.22
N ASN A 344 17.72 -15.89 -8.90
CA ASN A 344 19.15 -15.82 -9.19
C ASN A 344 19.95 -16.76 -8.28
N ASN A 345 20.91 -17.48 -8.86
CA ASN A 345 21.85 -18.35 -8.15
C ASN A 345 23.30 -18.06 -8.60
N GLY A 346 23.58 -16.80 -8.93
CA GLY A 346 24.85 -16.33 -9.46
C GLY A 346 24.71 -15.41 -10.68
N ILE A 347 25.85 -15.12 -11.32
CA ILE A 347 25.96 -14.21 -12.46
C ILE A 347 25.16 -14.74 -13.66
N LEU A 348 24.44 -13.85 -14.35
CA LEU A 348 23.67 -14.22 -15.55
C LEU A 348 24.57 -14.34 -16.79
N PHE A 349 24.42 -15.48 -17.48
CA PHE A 349 25.00 -15.72 -18.80
C PHE A 349 23.91 -15.81 -19.88
N SER A 350 24.30 -15.90 -21.15
CA SER A 350 23.38 -16.03 -22.29
C SER A 350 22.40 -17.21 -22.10
N GLU A 351 22.90 -18.34 -21.62
CA GLU A 351 22.11 -19.53 -21.32
C GLU A 351 21.07 -19.27 -20.23
N SER A 352 21.40 -18.43 -19.25
CA SER A 352 20.49 -18.04 -18.18
C SER A 352 19.35 -17.19 -18.72
N ALA A 353 19.65 -16.22 -19.57
CA ALA A 353 18.65 -15.38 -20.23
C ALA A 353 17.73 -16.21 -21.15
N LEU A 354 18.29 -17.11 -21.97
CA LEU A 354 17.51 -18.00 -22.84
C LEU A 354 16.63 -18.96 -22.04
N LYS A 355 17.11 -19.44 -20.88
CA LYS A 355 16.30 -20.22 -19.94
C LYS A 355 15.15 -19.41 -19.37
N GLY A 356 15.44 -18.21 -18.84
CA GLY A 356 14.45 -17.33 -18.23
C GLY A 356 13.36 -16.92 -19.22
N ALA A 357 13.73 -16.50 -20.44
CA ALA A 357 12.79 -16.11 -21.48
C ALA A 357 11.80 -17.24 -21.82
N HIS A 358 12.31 -18.45 -22.10
CA HIS A 358 11.45 -19.60 -22.38
C HIS A 358 10.57 -19.95 -21.17
N PHE A 359 11.08 -19.85 -19.94
CA PHE A 359 10.27 -20.11 -18.76
C PHE A 359 9.12 -19.09 -18.59
N VAL A 360 9.39 -17.81 -18.84
CA VAL A 360 8.36 -16.75 -18.86
C VAL A 360 7.31 -17.04 -19.92
N GLU A 361 7.70 -17.43 -21.14
CA GLU A 361 6.75 -17.80 -22.20
C GLU A 361 5.80 -18.93 -21.76
N LEU A 362 6.32 -19.96 -21.08
CA LEU A 362 5.51 -21.05 -20.55
C LEU A 362 4.53 -20.57 -19.46
N CYS A 363 4.99 -19.70 -18.55
CA CYS A 363 4.12 -19.15 -17.49
C CYS A 363 3.02 -18.26 -18.09
N CYS A 364 3.37 -17.40 -19.05
CA CYS A 364 2.42 -16.56 -19.78
C CYS A 364 1.38 -17.39 -20.53
N GLN A 365 1.81 -18.43 -21.25
CA GLN A 365 0.91 -19.34 -21.98
C GLN A 365 -0.10 -20.02 -21.04
N ARG A 366 0.35 -20.40 -19.84
CA ARG A 366 -0.46 -21.11 -18.84
C ARG A 366 -1.20 -20.19 -17.87
N LYS A 367 -1.02 -18.87 -17.97
CA LYS A 367 -1.56 -17.86 -17.03
C LYS A 367 -1.14 -18.13 -15.58
N ILE A 368 0.12 -18.51 -15.37
CA ILE A 368 0.71 -18.75 -14.05
C ILE A 368 1.43 -17.46 -13.59
N PRO A 369 1.11 -16.91 -12.40
CA PRO A 369 1.83 -15.78 -11.82
C PRO A 369 3.33 -16.04 -11.66
N LEU A 370 4.14 -15.01 -11.88
CA LEU A 370 5.59 -15.07 -11.75
C LEU A 370 6.05 -14.44 -10.43
N ILE A 371 6.98 -15.10 -9.76
CA ILE A 371 7.71 -14.58 -8.59
C ILE A 371 9.19 -14.50 -8.96
N PHE A 372 9.77 -13.32 -8.78
CA PHE A 372 11.19 -13.09 -8.98
C PHE A 372 11.91 -12.97 -7.65
N LEU A 373 12.91 -13.82 -7.40
CA LEU A 373 13.80 -13.73 -6.24
C LEU A 373 15.13 -13.15 -6.72
N GLN A 374 15.34 -11.85 -6.50
CA GLN A 374 16.47 -11.11 -7.06
C GLN A 374 17.69 -11.17 -6.14
N ASN A 375 18.81 -11.65 -6.71
CA ASN A 375 20.16 -11.63 -6.13
C ASN A 375 21.18 -11.65 -7.28
N ILE A 376 21.39 -10.51 -7.94
CA ILE A 376 22.09 -10.41 -9.23
C ILE A 376 23.22 -9.39 -9.22
#